data_AF-X0TSD4-F1
#
_entry.id   AF-X0TSD4-F1
#
_cell.length_a   1.000
_cell.length_b   1.000
_cell.length_c   1.000
_cell.angle_alpha   90.00
_cell.angle_beta   90.00
_cell.angle_gamma   90.00
#
_symmetry.space_group_name_H-M   'P 1'
#
loop_
_entity.id
_entity.type
_entity.pdbx_description
1 polymer ?
#
loop_
_entity_poly.entity_id
_entity_poly.type
_entity_poly.pdbx_seq_one_letter_code
_entity_poly.pdbx_strand_id
1 'polypeptide(L)'
;AIMFRDLLKPSLIAVISILGLEFGALIANAFLVELIFNWPGFARYGMNAMLQKDLNAISGVVLVLGVVFVFSNIIVDLIVDFLDPRIHLIKERNE
;
A
#
# COMPACT_ATOMS: atom_id res chain seq x y z
N ALA A 1 25.12 22.98 -4.44
CA ALA A 1 24.21 22.71 -5.59
C ALA A 1 24.31 21.26 -6.11
N ILE A 2 25.50 20.64 -6.14
CA ILE A 2 25.71 19.27 -6.67
C ILE A 2 24.98 18.21 -5.83
N MET A 3 24.92 18.41 -4.51
CA MET A 3 24.23 17.53 -3.55
C MET A 3 22.74 17.28 -3.90
N PHE A 4 22.00 18.32 -4.32
CA PHE A 4 20.59 18.23 -4.69
C PHE A 4 20.34 17.47 -6.00
N ARG A 5 21.35 17.34 -6.87
CA ARG A 5 21.22 16.65 -8.16
C ARG A 5 21.58 15.18 -8.06
N ASP A 6 22.58 14.85 -7.22
CA ASP A 6 23.13 13.50 -7.13
C ASP A 6 22.59 12.68 -5.96
N LEU A 7 22.21 13.30 -4.83
CA LEU A 7 21.63 12.57 -3.67
C LEU A 7 20.10 12.43 -3.74
N LEU A 8 19.40 13.28 -4.51
CA LEU A 8 17.93 13.22 -4.56
C LEU A 8 17.41 11.90 -5.13
N LYS A 9 18.08 11.35 -6.14
CA LYS A 9 17.59 10.13 -6.83
C LYS A 9 17.56 8.91 -5.90
N PRO A 10 18.64 8.55 -5.18
CA PRO A 10 18.60 7.45 -4.19
C PRO A 10 17.64 7.72 -3.02
N SER A 11 17.55 8.97 -2.55
CA SER A 11 16.67 9.32 -1.43
C SER A 11 15.18 9.25 -1.81
N LEU A 12 14.80 9.61 -3.03
CA LEU A 12 13.41 9.53 -3.51
C LEU A 12 12.93 8.09 -3.61
N ILE A 13 13.79 7.16 -4.05
CA ILE A 13 13.47 5.73 -4.13
C ILE A 13 13.16 5.19 -2.73
N ALA A 14 14.06 5.45 -1.76
CA ALA A 14 13.85 5.01 -0.37
C ALA A 14 12.57 5.60 0.25
N VAL A 15 12.29 6.88 0.00
CA VAL A 15 11.06 7.53 0.50
C VAL A 15 9.81 6.90 -0.10
N ILE A 16 9.79 6.61 -1.41
CA ILE A 16 8.63 5.99 -2.06
C ILE A 16 8.38 4.58 -1.53
N SER A 17 9.43 3.77 -1.32
CA SER A 17 9.27 2.44 -0.70
C SER A 17 8.70 2.53 0.72
N ILE A 18 9.16 3.48 1.52
CA ILE A 18 8.63 3.71 2.88
C ILE A 18 7.17 4.17 2.81
N LEU A 19 6.83 5.07 1.89
CA LEU A 19 5.45 5.54 1.69
C LEU A 19 4.51 4.40 1.27
N GLY A 20 4.98 3.46 0.46
CA GLY A 20 4.21 2.27 0.10
C GLY A 20 3.89 1.39 1.32
N LEU A 21 4.87 1.19 2.20
CA LEU A 21 4.66 0.48 3.46
C LEU A 21 3.69 1.22 4.39
N GLU A 22 3.84 2.55 4.49
CA GLU A 22 2.91 3.39 5.26
C GLU A 22 1.48 3.36 4.71
N PHE A 23 1.31 3.22 3.40
CA PHE A 23 -0.01 3.14 2.78
C PHE A 23 -0.82 1.96 3.34
N GLY A 24 -0.17 0.82 3.61
CA GLY A 24 -0.79 -0.30 4.31
C GLY A 24 -1.24 0.05 5.73
N ALA A 25 -0.40 0.76 6.47
CA ALA A 25 -0.74 1.26 7.80
C ALA A 25 -1.89 2.28 7.75
N LEU A 26 -1.96 3.12 6.73
CA LEU A 26 -3.05 4.08 6.53
C LEU A 26 -4.39 3.38 6.28
N ILE A 27 -4.41 2.28 5.52
CA ILE A 27 -5.64 1.48 5.35
C ILE A 27 -6.10 0.91 6.69
N ALA A 28 -5.17 0.40 7.52
CA ALA A 28 -5.51 -0.08 8.86
C ALA A 28 -5.99 1.05 9.80
N ASN A 29 -5.44 2.26 9.66
CA ASN A 29 -5.91 3.43 10.40
C ASN A 29 -7.27 3.93 9.90
N ALA A 30 -7.55 3.83 8.60
CA ALA A 30 -8.85 4.16 8.02
C ALA A 30 -9.97 3.29 8.61
N PHE A 31 -9.69 2.02 8.89
CA PHE A 31 -10.60 1.15 9.62
C PHE A 31 -11.01 1.75 10.97
N LEU A 32 -10.04 2.22 11.76
CA LEU A 32 -10.30 2.84 13.05
C LEU A 32 -11.14 4.11 12.92
N VAL A 33 -10.85 4.94 11.91
CA VAL A 33 -11.61 6.18 11.64
C VAL A 33 -13.05 5.90 11.25
N GLU A 34 -13.30 4.91 10.37
CA GLU A 34 -14.66 4.50 9.98
C GLU A 34 -15.49 4.06 11.19
N LEU A 35 -14.87 3.33 12.12
CA LEU A 35 -15.51 2.85 13.34
C LEU A 35 -15.86 3.98 14.31
N ILE A 36 -14.92 4.91 14.54
CA ILE A 36 -15.10 6.01 15.50
C ILE A 36 -16.13 7.03 14.99
N PHE A 37 -16.03 7.42 13.71
CA PHE A 37 -16.91 8.45 13.12
C PHE A 37 -18.22 7.88 12.56
N ASN A 38 -18.44 6.57 12.71
CA ASN A 38 -19.64 5.88 12.25
C ASN A 38 -19.90 6.04 10.73
N TRP A 39 -18.84 6.24 9.94
CA TRP A 39 -18.93 6.34 8.48
C TRP A 39 -19.35 4.98 7.90
N PRO A 40 -20.35 4.91 7.01
CA PRO A 40 -20.69 3.66 6.31
C PRO A 40 -19.60 3.26 5.31
N GLY A 41 -18.64 2.46 5.77
CA GLY A 41 -17.55 1.89 4.96
C GLY A 41 -17.36 0.38 5.12
N PHE A 42 -16.28 -0.15 4.55
CA PHE A 42 -15.97 -1.59 4.55
C PHE A 42 -15.71 -2.14 5.95
N ALA A 43 -15.07 -1.35 6.83
CA ALA A 43 -14.78 -1.76 8.20
C ALA A 43 -16.06 -1.95 9.00
N ARG A 44 -17.05 -1.06 8.80
CA ARG A 44 -18.33 -1.14 9.48
C ARG A 44 -19.19 -2.32 8.99
N TYR A 45 -19.16 -2.60 7.68
CA TYR A 45 -19.81 -3.79 7.14
C TYR A 45 -19.18 -5.08 7.68
N GLY A 46 -17.85 -5.16 7.74
CA GLY A 46 -17.13 -6.27 8.37
C GLY A 46 -17.50 -6.45 9.84
N MET A 47 -17.58 -5.37 10.62
CA MET A 47 -17.98 -5.42 12.03
C MET A 47 -19.43 -5.88 12.21
N ASN A 48 -20.36 -5.43 11.37
CA ASN A 48 -21.75 -5.91 11.42
C ASN A 48 -21.84 -7.42 11.10
N ALA A 49 -21.04 -7.90 10.13
CA ALA A 49 -20.93 -9.31 9.82
C ALA A 49 -20.32 -10.12 10.99
N MET A 50 -19.32 -9.56 11.69
CA MET A 50 -18.76 -10.16 12.91
C MET A 50 -19.81 -10.31 14.01
N LEU A 51 -20.65 -9.28 14.23
CA LEU A 51 -21.73 -9.34 15.21
C LEU A 51 -22.80 -10.38 14.85
N GLN A 52 -23.06 -10.56 13.55
CA GLN A 52 -23.99 -11.57 13.02
C GLN A 52 -23.35 -12.96 12.90
N LYS A 53 -22.06 -13.12 13.24
CA LYS A 53 -21.25 -14.35 13.07
C LYS A 53 -21.28 -14.89 11.64
N ASP A 54 -21.47 -14.04 10.65
CA ASP A 54 -21.45 -14.43 9.25
C ASP A 54 -20.00 -14.46 8.76
N LEU A 55 -19.40 -15.66 8.81
CA LEU A 55 -18.02 -15.88 8.38
C LEU A 55 -17.83 -15.63 6.88
N ASN A 56 -18.85 -15.86 6.04
CA ASN A 56 -18.76 -15.65 4.60
C ASN A 56 -18.64 -14.15 4.29
N ALA A 57 -19.44 -13.32 4.95
CA ALA A 57 -19.37 -11.87 4.78
C ALA A 57 -18.03 -11.29 5.27
N ILE A 58 -17.49 -11.77 6.39
CA ILE A 58 -16.17 -11.36 6.89
C ILE A 58 -15.07 -11.71 5.89
N SER A 59 -15.04 -12.96 5.41
CA SER A 59 -14.06 -13.39 4.41
C SER A 59 -14.18 -12.60 3.12
N GLY A 60 -15.40 -12.25 2.69
CA GLY A 60 -15.62 -11.38 1.52
C GLY A 60 -14.99 -10.00 1.68
N VAL A 61 -15.16 -9.36 2.84
CA VAL A 61 -14.54 -8.06 3.13
C VAL A 61 -13.02 -8.15 3.14
N VAL A 62 -12.47 -9.16 3.81
CA VAL A 62 -11.01 -9.38 3.87
C VAL A 62 -10.43 -9.60 2.47
N LEU A 63 -11.11 -10.36 1.61
CA LEU A 63 -10.69 -10.57 0.22
C LEU A 63 -10.69 -9.27 -0.57
N VAL A 64 -11.74 -8.46 -0.49
CA VAL A 64 -11.81 -7.17 -1.20
C VAL A 64 -10.69 -6.24 -0.75
N LEU A 65 -10.44 -6.12 0.56
CA LEU A 65 -9.33 -5.32 1.09
C LEU A 65 -7.97 -5.85 0.65
N GLY A 66 -7.80 -7.18 0.67
CA GLY A 66 -6.58 -7.83 0.22
C GLY A 66 -6.30 -7.53 -1.25
N VAL A 67 -7.32 -7.58 -2.12
CA VAL A 67 -7.20 -7.21 -3.53
C VAL A 67 -6.76 -5.75 -3.66
N VAL A 68 -7.44 -4.81 -2.98
CA VAL A 68 -7.07 -3.38 -3.01
C VAL A 68 -5.64 -3.17 -2.52
N PHE A 69 -5.22 -3.87 -1.47
CA PHE A 69 -3.87 -3.79 -0.92
C PHE A 69 -2.81 -4.30 -1.90
N VAL A 70 -3.06 -5.43 -2.57
CA VAL A 70 -2.17 -5.97 -3.61
C VAL A 70 -2.07 -4.99 -4.78
N PHE A 71 -3.19 -4.46 -5.27
CA PHE A 71 -3.19 -3.45 -6.33
C PHE A 71 -2.39 -2.20 -5.94
N SER A 72 -2.54 -1.73 -4.69
CA SER A 72 -1.76 -0.60 -4.20
C SER A 72 -0.26 -0.89 -4.17
N ASN A 73 0.16 -2.08 -3.74
CA ASN A 73 1.58 -2.46 -3.76
C ASN A 73 2.13 -2.51 -5.19
N ILE A 74 1.38 -3.08 -6.14
CA ILE A 74 1.79 -3.10 -7.55
C ILE A 74 1.96 -1.68 -8.09
N ILE A 75 1.09 -0.74 -7.72
CA ILE A 75 1.24 0.67 -8.12
C ILE A 75 2.51 1.27 -7.52
N VAL A 76 2.80 1.02 -6.24
CA VAL A 76 4.02 1.49 -5.59
C VAL A 76 5.26 0.92 -6.29
N ASP A 77 5.28 -0.38 -6.53
CA ASP A 77 6.40 -1.06 -7.19
C ASP A 77 6.62 -0.51 -8.61
N LEU A 78 5.54 -0.24 -9.36
CA LEU A 78 5.62 0.37 -10.69
C LEU A 78 6.17 1.80 -10.64
N ILE A 79 5.79 2.59 -9.64
CA ILE A 79 6.33 3.94 -9.43
C ILE A 79 7.82 3.87 -9.10
N VAL A 80 8.22 2.92 -8.26
CA VAL A 80 9.63 2.69 -7.89
C VAL A 80 10.45 2.25 -9.12
N ASP A 81 9.94 1.32 -9.92
CA ASP A 81 10.60 0.83 -11.15
C ASP A 81 10.75 1.95 -12.19
N PHE A 82 9.73 2.80 -12.36
CA PHE A 82 9.82 3.96 -13.25
C PHE A 82 10.86 4.98 -12.76
N LEU A 83 11.02 5.14 -11.44
CA LEU A 83 11.96 6.10 -10.87
C LEU A 83 13.41 5.58 -10.84
N ASP A 84 13.62 4.26 -10.78
CA ASP A 84 14.93 3.64 -10.74
C ASP A 84 15.30 2.82 -12.01
N PRO A 85 15.73 3.50 -13.09
CA PRO A 85 16.23 2.81 -14.29
C PRO A 85 17.57 2.06 -14.05
N ARG A 86 18.19 2.10 -12.85
CA ARG A 86 19.42 1.34 -12.58
C ARG A 86 19.18 -0.14 -12.29
N ILE A 87 17.97 -0.55 -11.95
CA ILE A 87 17.65 -1.98 -11.75
C ILE A 87 17.89 -2.75 -13.06
N HIS A 88 17.63 -2.13 -14.22
CA HIS A 88 17.96 -2.68 -15.53
C HIS A 88 19.49 -2.81 -15.77
N LEU A 89 20.31 -1.86 -15.31
CA LEU A 89 21.76 -1.87 -15.54
C LEU A 89 22.51 -2.92 -14.71
N ILE A 90 21.97 -3.32 -13.55
CA ILE A 90 22.57 -4.40 -12.74
C ILE A 90 22.28 -5.77 -13.36
N LYS A 91 21.14 -5.91 -14.05
CA LYS A 91 20.79 -7.14 -14.77
C LYS A 91 21.72 -7.38 -15.98
N GLU A 92 22.06 -6.35 -16.73
CA GLU A 92 23.00 -6.45 -17.88
C GLU A 92 24.48 -6.70 -17.49
N ARG A 93 24.88 -6.43 -16.24
CA ARG A 93 26.27 -6.70 -15.79
C ARG A 93 26.47 -8.12 -15.26
N ASN A 94 25.38 -8.86 -15.02
CA ASN A 94 25.41 -10.23 -14.53
C ASN A 94 25.13 -11.26 -15.64
N GLU A 95 24.97 -10.81 -16.89
CA GLU A 95 25.02 -11.61 -18.12
C GLU A 95 26.34 -11.33 -18.86
#